data_AF-A0A955KK75-F1
#
_entry.id   AF-A0A955KK75-F1
#
_cell.length_a   1.000
_cell.length_b   1.000
_cell.length_c   1.000
_cell.angle_alpha   90.00
_cell.angle_beta   90.00
_cell.angle_gamma   90.00
#
_symmetry.space_group_name_H-M   'P 1'
#
loop_
_entity.id
_entity.type
_entity.pdbx_description
1 polymer ?
#
loop_
_entity_poly.entity_id
_entity_poly.type
_entity_poly.pdbx_seq_one_letter_code
_entity_poly.pdbx_strand_id
1 'polypeptide(L)'
;MGKKMYRTSPEVKEQIIARIKNNGVSVQDAATEHGVNPKTVYSWLGAKAQGTVSILEHNKLKKENAALKQLIGDITLKLSEEQKRGS
;
A
#
# COMPACT_ATOMS: atom_id res chain seq x y z
N MET A 1 34.92 -13.93 5.84
CA MET A 1 34.36 -13.73 7.19
C MET A 1 32.85 -13.93 7.12
N GLY A 2 32.29 -14.89 7.87
CA GLY A 2 30.85 -15.18 7.83
C GLY A 2 30.02 -14.02 8.40
N LYS A 3 28.91 -13.68 7.73
CA LYS A 3 27.99 -12.64 8.17
C LYS A 3 27.30 -13.09 9.47
N LYS A 4 27.66 -12.49 10.62
CA LYS A 4 26.94 -12.72 11.89
C LYS A 4 25.53 -12.15 11.74
N MET A 5 24.54 -13.04 11.80
CA MET A 5 23.13 -12.66 11.71
C MET A 5 22.58 -12.44 13.11
N TYR A 6 22.40 -11.18 13.51
CA TYR A 6 21.80 -10.83 14.78
C TYR A 6 20.27 -10.91 14.65
N ARG A 7 19.63 -11.73 15.48
CA ARG A 7 18.18 -11.80 15.60
C ARG A 7 17.72 -10.75 16.59
N THR A 8 17.03 -9.72 16.11
CA THR A 8 16.33 -8.76 16.97
C THR A 8 14.99 -9.36 17.40
N SER A 9 14.64 -9.22 18.68
CA SER A 9 13.35 -9.66 19.20
C SER A 9 12.17 -8.98 18.47
N PRO A 10 11.09 -9.71 18.18
CA PRO A 10 9.92 -9.15 17.49
C PRO A 10 9.28 -7.98 18.23
N GLU A 11 9.28 -8.01 19.58
CA GLU A 11 8.76 -6.93 20.43
C GLU A 11 9.52 -5.61 20.23
N VAL A 12 10.85 -5.68 20.18
CA VAL A 12 11.72 -4.50 19.95
C VAL A 12 11.46 -3.92 18.56
N LYS A 13 11.30 -4.78 17.55
CA LYS A 13 10.93 -4.36 16.20
C LYS A 13 9.59 -3.62 16.18
N GLU A 14 8.58 -4.12 16.87
CA GLU A 14 7.26 -3.48 16.93
C GLU A 14 7.30 -2.14 17.65
N GLN A 15 8.02 -2.06 18.76
CA GLN A 15 8.20 -0.82 19.52
C GLN A 15 8.89 0.27 18.67
N ILE A 16 9.97 -0.08 17.96
CA ILE A 16 10.67 0.84 17.04
C ILE A 16 9.70 1.35 15.95
N ILE A 17 8.95 0.45 15.32
CA ILE A 17 8.01 0.82 14.25
C ILE A 17 6.88 1.71 14.78
N ALA A 18 6.34 1.41 15.96
CA ALA A 18 5.29 2.20 16.59
C ALA A 18 5.77 3.61 16.90
N ARG A 19 6.99 3.76 17.44
CA ARG A 19 7.57 5.07 17.76
C ARG A 19 7.85 5.91 16.53
N ILE A 20 8.32 5.30 15.44
CA ILE A 20 8.53 6.00 14.16
C ILE A 20 7.20 6.48 13.57
N LYS A 21 6.15 5.65 13.62
CA LYS A 21 4.84 5.99 13.03
C LYS A 21 4.00 6.94 13.89
N ASN A 22 4.00 6.76 15.20
CA ASN A 22 3.07 7.45 16.11
C ASN A 22 3.71 8.68 16.75
N ASN A 23 5.01 8.66 17.01
CA ASN A 23 5.72 9.72 17.73
C ASN A 23 6.58 10.59 16.82
N GLY A 24 6.63 10.31 15.51
CA GLY A 24 7.39 11.10 14.52
C GLY A 24 8.91 11.07 14.71
N VAL A 25 9.42 10.08 15.45
CA VAL A 25 10.86 9.96 15.73
C VAL A 25 11.60 9.50 14.47
N SER A 26 12.79 10.06 14.23
CA SER A 26 13.61 9.68 13.08
C SER A 26 14.04 8.21 13.16
N VAL A 27 14.20 7.57 12.00
CA VAL A 27 14.69 6.19 11.92
C VAL A 27 16.06 6.05 12.58
N GLN A 28 16.89 7.10 12.51
CA GLN A 28 18.23 7.11 13.10
C GLN A 28 18.19 7.14 14.63
N ASP A 29 17.32 7.96 15.21
CA ASP A 29 17.21 8.09 16.67
C ASP A 29 16.61 6.80 17.27
N ALA A 30 15.53 6.30 16.66
CA ALA A 30 14.91 5.05 17.09
C ALA A 30 15.83 3.84 16.93
N ALA A 31 16.68 3.81 15.89
CA ALA A 31 17.66 2.75 15.71
C ALA A 31 18.78 2.82 16.76
N THR A 32 19.29 4.03 17.04
CA THR A 32 20.36 4.27 18.02
C THR A 32 19.92 3.89 19.43
N GLU A 33 18.72 4.31 19.84
CA GLU A 33 18.20 4.06 21.20
C GLU A 33 18.00 2.57 21.50
N HIS A 34 17.64 1.79 20.47
CA HIS A 34 17.40 0.36 20.60
C HIS A 34 18.59 -0.51 20.15
N GLY A 35 19.73 0.10 19.82
CA GLY A 35 20.95 -0.63 19.40
C GLY A 35 20.80 -1.40 18.09
N VAL A 36 19.89 -0.98 17.21
CA VAL A 36 19.62 -1.62 15.93
C VAL A 36 20.30 -0.84 14.80
N ASN A 37 20.79 -1.52 13.78
CA ASN A 37 21.31 -0.83 12.59
C ASN A 37 20.16 -0.13 11.85
N PRO A 38 20.26 1.19 11.52
CA PRO A 38 19.21 1.91 10.79
C PRO A 38 18.78 1.22 9.49
N LYS A 39 19.71 0.56 8.77
CA LYS A 39 19.41 -0.21 7.56
C LYS A 39 18.41 -1.34 7.82
N THR A 40 18.49 -1.98 8.97
CA THR A 40 17.56 -3.03 9.39
C THR A 40 16.16 -2.45 9.63
N VAL A 41 16.08 -1.26 10.21
CA VAL A 41 14.80 -0.57 10.44
C VAL A 41 14.16 -0.17 9.11
N TYR A 42 14.92 0.37 8.17
CA TYR A 42 14.42 0.62 6.80
C TYR A 42 13.94 -0.65 6.10
N SER A 43 14.64 -1.78 6.29
CA SER A 43 14.19 -3.08 5.78
C SER A 43 12.85 -3.52 6.38
N TRP A 44 12.62 -3.29 7.68
CA TRP A 44 11.34 -3.59 8.33
C TRP A 44 10.21 -2.66 7.89
N LEU A 45 10.50 -1.37 7.71
CA LEU A 45 9.54 -0.40 7.18
C LEU A 45 9.15 -0.75 5.75
N GLY A 46 10.12 -1.10 4.90
CA GLY A 46 9.87 -1.57 3.52
C GLY A 46 9.09 -2.88 3.46
N ALA A 47 9.36 -3.82 4.38
CA ALA A 47 8.59 -5.06 4.48
C ALA A 47 7.13 -4.83 4.94
N LYS A 48 6.87 -3.86 5.83
CA LYS A 48 5.50 -3.45 6.22
C LYS A 48 4.86 -2.47 5.22
N ALA A 49 5.63 -1.83 4.34
CA ALA A 49 5.13 -1.04 3.22
C ALA A 49 4.49 -1.91 2.12
N GLN A 50 4.42 -3.22 2.32
CA GLN A 50 3.49 -4.13 1.66
C GLN A 50 2.04 -3.86 2.08
N GLY A 51 1.60 -2.60 1.98
CA GLY A 51 0.31 -2.33 1.35
C GLY A 51 0.50 -2.58 -0.14
N THR A 52 0.82 -3.82 -0.50
CA THR A 52 0.82 -4.25 -1.88
C THR A 52 -0.63 -4.16 -2.29
N VAL A 53 -0.96 -3.10 -3.03
CA VAL A 53 -2.13 -3.15 -3.90
C VAL A 53 -1.96 -4.46 -4.66
N SER A 54 -2.76 -5.46 -4.32
CA SER A 54 -2.65 -6.75 -4.95
C SER A 54 -2.84 -6.49 -6.44
N ILE A 55 -1.83 -6.78 -7.25
CA ILE A 55 -1.89 -6.53 -8.70
C ILE A 55 -3.15 -7.18 -9.28
N LEU A 56 -3.57 -8.30 -8.69
CA LEU A 56 -4.82 -8.97 -8.99
C LEU A 56 -6.05 -8.12 -8.63
N GLU A 57 -6.12 -7.57 -7.42
CA GLU A 57 -7.23 -6.68 -6.99
C GLU A 57 -7.28 -5.40 -7.84
N HIS A 58 -6.13 -4.79 -8.13
CA HIS A 58 -6.05 -3.63 -9.02
C HIS A 58 -6.58 -3.95 -10.42
N ASN A 59 -6.16 -5.09 -10.99
CA ASN A 59 -6.63 -5.51 -12.31
C ASN A 59 -8.11 -5.89 -12.31
N LYS A 60 -8.62 -6.48 -11.22
CA LYS A 60 -10.06 -6.75 -11.04
C LYS A 60 -10.86 -5.45 -11.01
N LEU A 61 -10.47 -4.49 -10.16
CA LEU A 61 -11.09 -3.17 -10.08
C LEU A 61 -11.03 -2.41 -11.40
N LYS A 62 -9.92 -2.49 -12.13
CA LYS A 62 -9.77 -1.86 -13.45
C LYS A 62 -10.75 -2.45 -14.47
N LYS A 63 -10.94 -3.78 -14.48
CA LYS A 63 -11.92 -4.45 -15.35
C LYS A 63 -13.36 -4.08 -14.98
N GLU A 64 -13.69 -4.09 -13.70
CA GLU A 64 -15.01 -3.69 -13.20
C GLU A 64 -15.34 -2.24 -13.59
N ASN A 65 -14.39 -1.32 -13.42
CA ASN A 65 -14.54 0.08 -13.81
C ASN A 65 -14.76 0.24 -15.33
N ALA A 66 -14.03 -0.52 -16.16
CA ALA A 66 -14.21 -0.50 -17.61
C ALA A 66 -15.61 -0.99 -18.02
N ALA A 67 -16.09 -2.10 -17.44
CA ALA A 67 -17.42 -2.63 -17.72
C ALA A 67 -18.54 -1.65 -17.33
N LEU A 68 -18.41 -1.01 -16.16
CA LEU A 68 -19.36 0.02 -15.71
C LEU A 68 -19.41 1.21 -16.67
N LYS A 69 -18.27 1.68 -17.17
CA LYS A 69 -18.21 2.77 -18.15
C LYS A 69 -18.88 2.40 -19.47
N GLN A 70 -18.70 1.17 -19.95
CA GLN A 70 -19.39 0.71 -21.16
C GLN A 70 -20.91 0.67 -20.97
N LEU A 71 -21.38 0.12 -19.85
CA LEU A 71 -22.80 0.08 -19.53
C LEU A 71 -23.42 1.48 -19.49
N ILE A 72 -22.74 2.44 -18.86
CA ILE A 72 -23.18 3.84 -18.83
C ILE A 72 -23.22 4.42 -20.25
N GLY A 73 -22.21 4.13 -21.08
CA GLY A 73 -22.19 4.54 -22.49
C GLY A 73 -23.39 4.02 -23.28
N ASP A 74 -23.69 2.73 -23.16
CA ASP A 74 -24.82 2.09 -23.84
C ASP A 74 -26.18 2.67 -23.40
N ILE A 75 -26.35 2.90 -22.09
CA ILE A 75 -27.56 3.53 -21.54
C ILE A 75 -27.69 4.97 -22.04
N THR A 76 -26.60 5.73 -22.03
CA THR A 76 -26.59 7.13 -22.48
C THR A 76 -26.92 7.23 -23.97
N LEU A 77 -26.41 6.31 -24.78
CA LEU A 77 -26.69 6.25 -26.21
C LEU A 77 -28.17 5.94 -26.46
N LYS A 78 -28.72 4.91 -25.81
CA LYS A 78 -30.15 4.56 -25.92
C LYS A 78 -31.05 5.71 -25.53
N LEU A 79 -30.77 6.37 -24.40
CA LEU A 79 -31.52 7.54 -23.95
C LEU A 79 -31.47 8.67 -24.98
N SER A 80 -30.30 8.91 -25.58
CA SER A 80 -30.14 9.94 -26.62
C SER A 80 -30.90 9.59 -27.90
N GLU A 81 -30.94 8.32 -28.29
CA GLU A 81 -31.72 7.84 -29.45
C GLU A 81 -33.23 7.90 -29.20
N GLU A 82 -33.69 7.57 -27.99
CA GLU A 82 -35.09 7.70 -27.57
C GLU A 82 -35.53 9.17 -27.58
N GLN A 83 -34.71 10.08 -27.06
CA GLN A 83 -34.98 11.53 -27.11
C GLN A 83 -35.07 12.06 -28.55
N LYS A 84 -34.22 11.58 -29.46
CA LYS A 84 -34.25 11.96 -30.88
C LYS A 84 -35.45 11.41 -31.64
N ARG A 85 -36.00 10.26 -31.22
CA ARG A 85 -37.21 9.66 -31.84
C ARG A 85 -38.52 10.21 -31.29
N GLY A 86 -38.49 10.78 -30.08
CA GLY A 86 -39.64 11.42 -29.44
C GLY A 86 -39.79 12.93 -29.71
N SER A 87 -38.97 13.51 -30.58
CA SER A 87 -39.08 14.90 -31.07
C SER A 87 -39.51 14.94 -32.53
#